data_AF-A0A6N2Y6B0-F1
#
_entry.id   AF-A0A6N2Y6B0-F1
#
_cell.length_a   1.000
_cell.length_b   1.000
_cell.length_c   1.000
_cell.angle_alpha   90.00
_cell.angle_beta   90.00
_cell.angle_gamma   90.00
#
_symmetry.space_group_name_H-M   'P 1'
#
loop_
_entity.id
_entity.type
_entity.pdbx_description
1 polymer ?
#
loop_
_entity_poly.entity_id
_entity_poly.type
_entity_poly.pdbx_seq_one_letter_code
_entity_poly.pdbx_strand_id
1 'polypeptide(L)'
;MGHMIEILDFDLKVDRKAAWAEVNDFCRMNCDPYEFGGDVPEVLASPIEWETSRSVFGDLEAASDYLYARAVRNPYVPTAVRYRSDGTPSRRTLALIERLEKLRGELRAMQEKSLPKHRKSEYIGCPGCGSKLARVLLYDRYACPLCDHDLRSQSAVKSIDAKVERMAEVCKKLRESRVADGEKAPIRWAVIAEVHC
;
A
#
# COMPACT_ATOMS: atom_id res chain seq x y z
N MET A 1 -32.57 -19.43 3.10
CA MET A 1 -32.11 -19.29 1.71
C MET A 1 -30.91 -18.37 1.75
N GLY A 2 -29.76 -18.86 1.29
CA GLY A 2 -28.54 -18.10 1.24
C GLY A 2 -28.52 -17.21 0.01
N HIS A 3 -27.64 -16.22 0.02
CA HIS A 3 -27.30 -15.43 -1.15
C HIS A 3 -25.80 -15.51 -1.31
N MET A 4 -25.33 -15.72 -2.53
CA MET A 4 -23.93 -15.55 -2.85
C MET A 4 -23.76 -14.22 -3.59
N ILE A 5 -22.89 -13.36 -3.06
CA ILE A 5 -22.60 -12.06 -3.65
C ILE A 5 -21.08 -11.95 -3.85
N GLU A 6 -20.67 -11.57 -5.05
CA GLU A 6 -19.27 -11.30 -5.39
C GLU A 6 -19.15 -10.01 -6.21
N ILE A 7 -18.01 -9.33 -6.07
CA ILE A 7 -17.64 -8.17 -6.89
C ILE A 7 -16.58 -8.63 -7.89
N LEU A 8 -16.96 -8.67 -9.16
CA LEU A 8 -16.08 -9.03 -10.27
C LEU A 8 -15.41 -7.77 -10.83
N ASP A 9 -14.13 -7.89 -11.16
CA ASP A 9 -13.28 -6.78 -11.60
C ASP A 9 -12.92 -6.88 -13.08
N PHE A 10 -13.21 -5.82 -13.85
CA PHE A 10 -13.00 -5.79 -15.29
C PHE A 10 -12.24 -4.54 -15.75
N ASP A 11 -11.47 -4.68 -16.84
CA ASP A 11 -10.87 -3.54 -17.52
C ASP A 11 -11.92 -2.52 -18.01
N LEU A 12 -11.57 -1.22 -18.03
CA LEU A 12 -12.49 -0.17 -18.50
C LEU A 12 -13.03 -0.42 -19.93
N LYS A 13 -12.21 -1.06 -20.77
CA LYS A 13 -12.50 -1.37 -22.17
C LYS A 13 -13.02 -2.80 -22.38
N VAL A 14 -13.44 -3.48 -21.31
CA VAL A 14 -13.99 -4.84 -21.41
C VAL A 14 -15.12 -4.90 -22.43
N ASP A 15 -15.15 -5.96 -23.22
CA ASP A 15 -16.31 -6.24 -24.06
C ASP A 15 -17.51 -6.58 -23.16
N ARG A 16 -18.61 -5.84 -23.32
CA ARG A 16 -19.76 -5.97 -22.42
C ARG A 16 -20.43 -7.34 -22.50
N LYS A 17 -20.32 -8.05 -23.63
CA LYS A 17 -20.86 -9.40 -23.76
C LYS A 17 -19.97 -10.40 -23.02
N ALA A 18 -18.65 -10.25 -23.13
CA ALA A 18 -17.70 -11.04 -22.36
C ALA A 18 -17.89 -10.84 -20.85
N ALA A 19 -18.00 -9.59 -20.40
CA ALA A 19 -18.28 -9.29 -18.99
C ALA A 19 -19.61 -9.91 -18.53
N TRP A 20 -20.67 -9.79 -19.34
CA TRP A 20 -21.96 -10.40 -19.00
C TRP A 20 -21.87 -11.92 -18.91
N ALA A 21 -21.17 -12.58 -19.85
CA ALA A 21 -20.99 -14.02 -19.84
C ALA A 21 -20.26 -14.50 -18.58
N GLU A 22 -19.22 -13.77 -18.15
CA GLU A 22 -18.46 -14.09 -16.94
C GLU A 22 -19.30 -13.92 -15.67
N VAL A 23 -20.07 -12.83 -15.56
CA VAL A 23 -20.99 -12.62 -14.43
C VAL A 23 -22.08 -13.71 -14.42
N ASN A 24 -22.65 -14.07 -15.58
CA ASN A 24 -23.65 -15.11 -15.68
C ASN A 24 -23.09 -16.50 -15.34
N ASP A 25 -21.85 -16.79 -15.76
CA ASP A 25 -21.16 -18.02 -15.40
C ASP A 25 -20.91 -18.11 -13.89
N PHE A 26 -20.51 -17.01 -13.24
CA PHE A 26 -20.41 -16.97 -11.78
C PHE A 26 -21.76 -17.31 -11.12
N CYS A 27 -22.85 -16.67 -11.55
CA CYS A 27 -24.17 -16.95 -11.01
C CYS A 27 -24.60 -18.41 -11.25
N ARG A 28 -24.32 -18.97 -12.44
CA ARG A 28 -24.61 -20.37 -12.79
C ARG A 28 -23.85 -21.38 -11.93
N MET A 29 -22.59 -21.10 -11.59
CA MET A 29 -21.79 -22.00 -10.75
C MET A 29 -22.23 -22.00 -9.29
N ASN A 30 -22.98 -20.98 -8.87
CA ASN A 30 -23.31 -20.73 -7.47
C ASN A 30 -24.81 -20.67 -7.18
N CYS A 31 -25.67 -20.88 -8.19
CA CYS A 31 -27.11 -20.96 -8.02
C CYS A 31 -27.53 -22.32 -7.44
N ASP A 32 -28.61 -22.36 -6.66
CA ASP A 32 -29.25 -23.62 -6.27
C ASP A 32 -29.85 -24.34 -7.51
N PRO A 33 -29.34 -25.50 -7.93
CA PRO A 33 -29.85 -26.22 -9.10
C PRO A 33 -31.33 -26.63 -9.01
N TYR A 34 -31.87 -26.76 -7.79
CA TYR A 34 -33.26 -27.16 -7.57
C TYR A 34 -34.26 -26.04 -7.87
N GLU A 35 -33.86 -24.77 -7.70
CA GLU A 35 -34.71 -23.62 -8.01
C GLU A 35 -34.93 -23.43 -9.53
N PHE A 36 -34.05 -23.99 -10.34
CA PHE A 36 -34.04 -23.80 -11.80
C PHE A 36 -34.34 -25.07 -12.61
N GLY A 37 -34.84 -26.13 -11.99
CA GLY A 37 -35.30 -27.32 -12.71
C GLY A 37 -34.19 -28.13 -13.39
N GLY A 38 -32.93 -27.95 -12.99
CA GLY A 38 -31.79 -28.77 -13.39
C GLY A 38 -30.99 -28.30 -14.62
N ASP A 39 -31.50 -27.37 -15.44
CA ASP A 39 -30.79 -26.85 -16.61
C ASP A 39 -30.91 -25.32 -16.69
N VAL A 40 -29.84 -24.61 -16.30
CA VAL A 40 -29.85 -23.14 -16.16
C VAL A 40 -28.82 -22.51 -17.10
N PRO A 41 -29.18 -22.21 -18.35
CA PRO A 41 -28.28 -21.54 -19.28
C PRO A 41 -28.06 -20.06 -18.91
N GLU A 42 -29.08 -19.39 -18.36
CA GLU A 42 -29.03 -17.97 -18.00
C GLU A 42 -29.65 -17.76 -16.61
N VAL A 43 -28.83 -17.39 -15.63
CA VAL A 43 -29.26 -17.13 -14.25
C VAL A 43 -29.56 -15.65 -14.03
N LEU A 44 -28.85 -14.77 -14.75
CA LEU A 44 -29.10 -13.33 -14.69
C LEU A 44 -30.39 -12.97 -15.44
N ALA A 45 -31.38 -12.47 -14.71
CA ALA A 45 -32.63 -12.00 -15.29
C ALA A 45 -32.50 -10.67 -16.07
N SER A 46 -31.39 -9.95 -15.91
CA SER A 46 -31.18 -8.63 -16.52
C SER A 46 -29.72 -8.40 -16.96
N PRO A 47 -29.50 -7.56 -17.98
CA PRO A 47 -28.15 -7.16 -18.39
C PRO A 47 -27.48 -6.31 -17.31
N ILE A 48 -26.14 -6.27 -17.33
CA ILE A 48 -25.36 -5.41 -16.41
C ILE A 48 -25.74 -3.94 -16.62
N GLU A 49 -26.13 -3.26 -15.54
CA GLU A 49 -26.37 -1.83 -15.51
C GLU A 49 -25.05 -1.06 -15.37
N TRP A 50 -24.60 -0.43 -16.45
CA TRP A 50 -23.34 0.34 -16.47
C TRP A 50 -23.56 1.78 -16.00
N GLU A 51 -23.24 2.08 -14.73
CA GLU A 51 -23.44 3.39 -14.12
C GLU A 51 -22.34 4.39 -14.56
N THR A 52 -22.56 5.01 -15.71
CA THR A 52 -21.60 5.95 -16.33
C THR A 52 -21.76 7.41 -15.86
N SER A 53 -22.88 7.76 -15.24
CA SER A 53 -23.17 9.12 -14.75
C SER A 53 -22.44 9.47 -13.45
N ARG A 54 -22.03 8.45 -12.67
CA ARG A 54 -21.39 8.65 -11.39
C ARG A 54 -19.88 8.92 -11.50
N SER A 55 -19.36 9.69 -10.55
CA SER A 55 -17.92 9.86 -10.34
C SER A 55 -17.21 8.54 -10.04
N VAL A 56 -15.96 8.43 -10.47
CA VAL A 56 -15.11 7.26 -10.22
C VAL A 56 -14.79 7.14 -8.74
N PHE A 57 -14.96 5.96 -8.17
CA PHE A 57 -14.58 5.66 -6.78
C PHE A 57 -13.05 5.65 -6.61
N GLY A 58 -12.58 5.99 -5.41
CA GLY A 58 -11.15 6.12 -5.11
C GLY A 58 -10.39 4.80 -5.12
N ASP A 59 -11.07 3.70 -4.78
CA ASP A 59 -10.54 2.34 -4.64
C ASP A 59 -11.68 1.30 -4.80
N LEU A 60 -11.32 0.01 -4.79
CA LEU A 60 -12.26 -1.10 -4.92
C LEU A 60 -13.20 -1.21 -3.70
N GLU A 61 -12.72 -0.86 -2.51
CA GLU A 61 -13.46 -0.97 -1.26
C GLU A 61 -14.66 0.00 -1.27
N ALA A 62 -14.43 1.28 -1.57
CA ALA A 62 -15.49 2.28 -1.67
C ALA A 62 -16.50 1.97 -2.79
N ALA A 63 -16.04 1.36 -3.88
CA ALA A 63 -16.92 0.87 -4.94
C ALA A 63 -17.78 -0.31 -4.47
N SER A 64 -17.18 -1.27 -3.77
CA SER A 64 -17.84 -2.46 -3.23
C SER A 64 -18.89 -2.09 -2.20
N ASP A 65 -18.56 -1.22 -1.23
CA ASP A 65 -19.49 -0.72 -0.21
C ASP A 65 -20.76 -0.12 -0.84
N TYR A 66 -20.58 0.67 -1.90
CA TYR A 66 -21.71 1.21 -2.63
C TYR A 66 -22.54 0.13 -3.32
N LEU A 67 -21.87 -0.81 -4.00
CA LEU A 67 -22.53 -1.90 -4.71
C LEU A 67 -23.33 -2.78 -3.74
N TYR A 68 -22.76 -3.16 -2.59
CA TYR A 68 -23.48 -3.89 -1.55
C TYR A 68 -24.68 -3.12 -1.03
N ALA A 69 -24.52 -1.83 -0.72
CA ALA A 69 -25.63 -0.98 -0.28
C ALA A 69 -26.72 -0.82 -1.35
N ARG A 70 -26.38 -0.93 -2.64
CA ARG A 70 -27.33 -0.94 -3.76
C ARG A 70 -28.03 -2.29 -3.89
N ALA A 71 -27.31 -3.40 -3.81
CA ALA A 71 -27.88 -4.75 -3.89
C ALA A 71 -28.95 -5.00 -2.82
N VAL A 72 -28.75 -4.46 -1.60
CA VAL A 72 -29.80 -4.50 -0.56
C VAL A 72 -31.12 -3.83 -1.01
N ARG A 73 -31.06 -2.78 -1.84
CA ARG A 73 -32.24 -2.07 -2.34
C ARG A 73 -32.81 -2.67 -3.63
N ASN A 74 -31.96 -3.26 -4.46
CA ASN A 74 -32.34 -3.83 -5.74
C ASN A 74 -31.50 -5.10 -6.00
N PRO A 75 -31.87 -6.22 -5.35
CA PRO A 75 -31.10 -7.46 -5.42
C PRO A 75 -31.20 -8.09 -6.81
N TYR A 76 -30.23 -8.93 -7.16
CA TYR A 76 -30.13 -9.64 -8.46
C TYR A 76 -29.99 -8.76 -9.71
N VAL A 77 -29.83 -7.45 -9.53
CA VAL A 77 -29.57 -6.53 -10.65
C VAL A 77 -28.07 -6.27 -10.72
N PRO A 78 -27.34 -6.93 -11.66
CA PRO A 78 -25.91 -6.74 -11.78
C PRO A 78 -25.63 -5.29 -12.15
N THR A 79 -24.90 -4.57 -11.30
CA THR A 79 -24.56 -3.17 -11.49
C THR A 79 -23.05 -3.01 -11.59
N ALA A 80 -22.61 -2.25 -12.59
CA ALA A 80 -21.21 -1.91 -12.80
C ALA A 80 -20.94 -0.45 -12.41
N VAL A 81 -19.93 -0.22 -11.57
CA VAL A 81 -19.40 1.12 -11.25
C VAL A 81 -17.91 1.22 -11.54
N ARG A 82 -17.45 2.44 -11.81
CA ARG A 82 -16.03 2.70 -12.07
C ARG A 82 -15.29 3.00 -10.79
N TYR A 83 -14.13 2.38 -10.63
CA TYR A 83 -13.21 2.67 -9.54
C TYR A 83 -11.77 2.79 -10.07
N ARG A 84 -10.91 3.41 -9.27
CA ARG A 84 -9.49 3.51 -9.56
C ARG A 84 -8.77 2.33 -8.91
N SER A 85 -8.14 1.49 -9.70
CA SER A 85 -7.43 0.33 -9.18
C SER A 85 -6.16 0.73 -8.45
N ASP A 86 -5.54 -0.22 -7.76
CA ASP A 86 -4.16 -0.04 -7.35
C ASP A 86 -3.28 0.13 -8.60
N GLY A 87 -2.55 1.24 -8.63
CA GLY A 87 -1.59 1.51 -9.70
C GLY A 87 -0.34 0.66 -9.50
N THR A 88 0.27 0.23 -10.61
CA THR A 88 1.65 -0.27 -10.52
C THR A 88 2.58 0.91 -10.22
N PRO A 89 3.51 0.76 -9.26
CA PRO A 89 4.46 1.82 -8.96
C PRO A 89 5.28 2.14 -10.20
N SER A 90 5.35 3.42 -10.56
CA SER A 90 6.10 3.85 -11.74
C SER A 90 7.59 3.57 -11.57
N ARG A 91 8.33 3.54 -12.70
CA ARG A 91 9.81 3.45 -12.67
C ARG A 91 10.44 4.51 -11.77
N ARG A 92 9.85 5.71 -11.72
CA ARG A 92 10.27 6.79 -10.82
C ARG A 92 10.07 6.42 -9.36
N THR A 93 8.91 5.88 -9.00
CA THR A 93 8.60 5.42 -7.64
C THR A 93 9.54 4.30 -7.21
N LEU A 94 9.78 3.31 -8.07
CA LEU A 94 10.72 2.22 -7.81
C LEU A 94 12.15 2.74 -7.58
N ALA A 95 12.63 3.64 -8.42
CA ALA A 95 13.95 4.25 -8.25
C ALA A 95 14.09 5.06 -6.94
N LEU A 96 13.00 5.71 -6.49
CA LEU A 96 12.98 6.42 -5.21
C LEU A 96 13.01 5.45 -4.01
N ILE A 97 12.33 4.30 -4.11
CA ILE A 97 12.38 3.24 -3.09
C ILE A 97 13.80 2.70 -2.97
N GLU A 98 14.41 2.29 -4.08
CA GLU A 98 15.79 1.77 -4.10
C GLU A 98 16.78 2.80 -3.53
N ARG A 99 16.65 4.07 -3.92
CA ARG A 99 17.47 5.15 -3.38
C ARG A 99 17.29 5.31 -1.87
N LEU A 100 16.07 5.20 -1.36
CA LEU A 100 15.79 5.31 0.08
C LEU A 100 16.40 4.15 0.85
N GLU A 101 16.32 2.93 0.32
CA GLU A 101 16.93 1.73 0.91
C GLU A 101 18.46 1.86 0.98
N LYS A 102 19.08 2.31 -0.11
CA LYS A 102 20.52 2.59 -0.13
C LYS A 102 20.91 3.61 0.93
N LEU A 103 20.19 4.73 1.02
CA LEU A 103 20.45 5.77 2.03
C LEU A 103 20.28 5.23 3.47
N ARG A 104 19.28 4.38 3.72
CA ARG A 104 19.08 3.71 5.02
C ARG A 104 20.26 2.80 5.38
N GLY A 105 20.74 2.01 4.42
CA GLY A 105 21.92 1.16 4.60
C GLY A 105 23.17 1.96 4.93
N GLU A 106 23.41 3.02 4.16
CA GLU A 106 24.54 3.93 4.39
C GLU A 106 24.44 4.66 5.75
N LEU A 107 23.24 5.09 6.16
CA LEU A 107 23.00 5.71 7.46
C LEU A 107 23.31 4.76 8.61
N ARG A 108 22.81 3.53 8.55
CA ARG A 108 23.11 2.49 9.57
C ARG A 108 24.61 2.24 9.69
N ALA A 109 25.30 2.13 8.55
CA ALA A 109 26.75 1.94 8.55
C ALA A 109 27.51 3.14 9.14
N MET A 110 27.04 4.37 8.89
CA MET A 110 27.63 5.58 9.48
C MET A 110 27.38 5.67 11.00
N GLN A 111 26.17 5.33 11.45
CA GLN A 111 25.82 5.26 12.86
C GLN A 111 26.72 4.24 13.58
N GLU A 112 26.80 3.01 13.06
CA GLU A 112 27.65 1.96 13.63
C GLU A 112 29.11 2.41 13.73
N LYS A 113 29.69 2.95 12.64
CA LYS A 113 31.08 3.46 12.64
C LYS A 113 31.30 4.64 13.59
N SER A 114 30.25 5.39 13.92
CA SER A 114 30.33 6.52 14.84
C SER A 114 30.37 6.12 16.31
N LEU A 115 30.11 4.84 16.64
CA LEU A 115 30.09 4.37 18.01
C LEU A 115 31.45 4.60 18.71
N PRO A 116 31.45 5.10 19.96
CA PRO A 116 32.65 5.27 20.77
C PRO A 116 33.53 4.01 20.87
N LYS A 117 32.92 2.81 20.86
CA LYS A 117 33.63 1.52 20.93
C LYS A 117 34.66 1.31 19.81
N HIS A 118 34.48 1.95 18.65
CA HIS A 118 35.38 1.83 17.50
C HIS A 118 36.57 2.81 17.54
N ARG A 119 36.66 3.68 18.55
CA ARG A 119 37.82 4.56 18.71
C ARG A 119 39.07 3.78 19.11
N LYS A 120 40.24 4.25 18.67
CA LYS A 120 41.53 3.59 18.95
C LYS A 120 41.99 3.75 20.41
N SER A 121 41.60 4.83 21.07
CA SER A 121 42.02 5.12 22.45
C SER A 121 41.34 4.19 23.46
N GLU A 122 42.08 3.78 24.49
CA GLU A 122 41.52 2.97 25.59
C GLU A 122 40.49 3.77 26.42
N TYR A 123 40.72 5.08 26.54
CA TYR A 123 39.84 6.02 27.23
C TYR A 123 39.28 7.07 26.28
N ILE A 124 38.08 7.54 26.59
CA ILE A 124 37.37 8.60 25.86
C ILE A 124 37.02 9.70 26.86
N GLY A 125 37.44 10.94 26.56
CA GLY A 125 37.01 12.11 27.33
C GLY A 125 35.61 12.54 26.94
N CYS A 126 34.74 12.77 27.92
CA CYS A 126 33.43 13.38 27.67
C CYS A 126 33.59 14.89 27.45
N PRO A 127 33.14 15.46 26.32
CA PRO A 127 33.24 16.90 26.10
C PRO A 127 32.28 17.73 26.95
N GLY A 128 31.23 17.12 27.53
CA GLY A 128 30.27 17.80 28.40
C GLY A 128 30.73 17.94 29.86
N CYS A 129 31.20 16.86 30.48
CA CYS A 129 31.57 16.85 31.91
C CYS A 129 33.07 16.61 32.17
N GLY A 130 33.90 16.45 31.13
CA GLY A 130 35.34 16.20 31.26
C GLY A 130 35.73 14.81 31.77
N SER A 131 34.77 13.94 32.06
CA SER A 131 35.04 12.60 32.62
C SER A 131 35.86 11.72 31.66
N LYS A 132 36.79 10.93 32.22
CA LYS A 132 37.60 9.95 31.51
C LYS A 132 36.90 8.59 31.53
N LEU A 133 36.32 8.18 30.41
CA LEU A 133 35.49 6.98 30.28
C LEU A 133 36.30 5.83 29.68
N ALA A 134 36.25 4.64 30.27
CA ALA A 134 36.84 3.45 29.68
C ALA A 134 36.03 3.00 28.45
N ARG A 135 36.65 2.91 27.27
CA ARG A 135 35.97 2.61 26.00
C ARG A 135 35.21 1.28 26.04
N VAL A 136 35.79 0.27 26.69
CA VAL A 136 35.21 -1.09 26.81
C VAL A 136 33.89 -1.11 27.57
N LEU A 137 33.61 -0.11 28.40
CA LEU A 137 32.38 0.01 29.19
C LEU A 137 31.28 0.81 28.48
N LEU A 138 31.57 1.40 27.32
CA LEU A 138 30.60 2.20 26.57
C LEU A 138 29.70 1.36 25.66
N TYR A 139 30.06 0.10 25.38
CA TYR A 139 29.29 -0.82 24.54
C TYR A 139 28.75 -0.13 23.28
N ASP A 140 27.44 -0.20 23.04
CA ASP A 140 26.74 0.43 21.91
C ASP A 140 26.12 1.79 22.23
N ARG A 141 26.64 2.50 23.25
CA ARG A 141 26.11 3.81 23.65
C ARG A 141 26.80 4.95 22.92
N TYR A 142 26.00 5.90 22.43
CA TYR A 142 26.49 7.19 21.95
C TYR A 142 26.65 8.22 23.07
N ALA A 143 25.96 8.04 24.20
CA ALA A 143 25.90 9.04 25.26
C ALA A 143 26.85 8.74 26.43
N CYS A 144 27.29 9.79 27.11
CA CYS A 144 28.05 9.69 28.34
C CYS A 144 27.18 9.05 29.44
N PRO A 145 27.63 7.99 30.13
CA PRO A 145 26.84 7.36 31.18
C PRO A 145 26.67 8.23 32.44
N LEU A 146 27.41 9.34 32.53
CA LEU A 146 27.40 10.24 33.70
C LEU A 146 26.59 11.52 33.48
N CYS A 147 26.60 12.08 32.27
CA CYS A 147 25.95 13.36 31.96
C CYS A 147 25.11 13.34 30.67
N ASP A 148 24.95 12.18 30.05
CA ASP A 148 24.17 11.94 28.83
C ASP A 148 24.61 12.73 27.58
N HIS A 149 25.73 13.43 27.65
CA HIS A 149 26.27 14.17 26.51
C HIS A 149 26.70 13.23 25.37
N ASP A 150 26.40 13.58 24.12
CA ASP A 150 26.78 12.81 22.94
C ASP A 150 28.31 12.72 22.80
N LEU A 151 28.83 11.49 22.82
CA LEU A 151 30.25 11.20 22.73
C LEU A 151 30.75 11.14 21.29
N ARG A 152 29.88 11.13 20.27
CA ARG A 152 30.28 11.10 18.85
C ARG A 152 31.04 12.38 18.47
N SER A 153 31.82 12.30 17.39
CA SER A 153 32.49 13.51 16.89
C SER A 153 31.47 14.45 16.26
N GLN A 154 31.67 15.76 16.39
CA GLN A 154 30.81 16.76 15.75
C GLN A 154 30.71 16.55 14.24
N SER A 155 31.79 16.11 13.59
CA SER A 155 31.79 15.76 12.16
C SER A 155 30.89 14.57 11.82
N ALA A 156 30.89 13.52 12.67
CA ALA A 156 30.03 12.36 12.49
C ALA A 156 28.56 12.71 12.69
N VAL A 157 28.24 13.50 13.72
CA VAL A 157 26.88 14.01 13.99
C VAL A 157 26.38 14.81 12.79
N LYS A 158 27.12 15.84 12.35
CA LYS A 158 26.77 16.65 11.17
C LYS A 158 26.56 15.81 9.90
N SER A 159 27.40 14.80 9.68
CA SER A 159 27.29 13.92 8.50
C SER A 159 26.05 13.03 8.56
N ILE A 160 25.71 12.53 9.76
CA ILE A 160 24.50 11.74 10.01
C ILE A 160 23.25 12.61 9.79
N ASP A 161 23.23 13.82 10.36
CA ASP A 161 22.10 14.74 10.25
C ASP A 161 21.83 15.11 8.79
N ALA A 162 22.86 15.49 8.04
CA ALA A 162 22.75 15.77 6.61
C ALA A 162 22.23 14.56 5.81
N LYS A 163 22.51 13.33 6.25
CA LYS A 163 21.97 12.11 5.62
C LYS A 163 20.50 11.93 5.94
N VAL A 164 20.09 12.17 7.18
CA VAL A 164 18.69 12.12 7.63
C VAL A 164 17.84 13.14 6.87
N GLU A 165 18.35 14.35 6.68
CA GLU A 165 17.68 15.39 5.87
C GLU A 165 17.48 14.93 4.42
N ARG A 166 18.52 14.40 3.78
CA ARG A 166 18.42 13.83 2.41
C ARG A 166 17.39 12.69 2.33
N MET A 167 17.30 11.85 3.36
CA MET A 167 16.28 10.81 3.43
C MET A 167 14.87 11.40 3.55
N ALA A 168 14.68 12.45 4.34
CA ALA A 168 13.41 13.13 4.46
C ALA A 168 12.94 13.72 3.12
N GLU A 169 13.86 14.32 2.35
CA GLU A 169 13.56 14.81 0.99
C GLU A 169 13.15 13.69 0.03
N VAL A 170 13.86 12.55 0.05
CA VAL A 170 13.51 11.38 -0.77
C VAL A 170 12.16 10.81 -0.36
N CYS A 171 11.86 10.73 0.95
CA CYS A 171 10.56 10.32 1.46
C CYS A 171 9.43 11.25 0.98
N LYS A 172 9.65 12.57 1.00
CA LYS A 172 8.68 13.54 0.47
C LYS A 172 8.38 13.29 -1.01
N LYS A 173 9.43 13.17 -1.83
CA LYS A 173 9.30 12.87 -3.27
C LYS A 173 8.63 11.52 -3.53
N LEU A 174 8.88 10.52 -2.68
CA LEU A 174 8.24 9.22 -2.78
C LEU A 174 6.74 9.30 -2.51
N ARG A 175 6.32 10.07 -1.50
CA ARG A 175 4.88 10.30 -1.22
C ARG A 175 4.19 10.97 -2.39
N GLU A 176 4.78 12.04 -2.92
CA GLU A 176 4.26 12.74 -4.10
C GLU A 176 4.16 11.81 -5.32
N SER A 177 5.19 10.97 -5.53
CA SER A 177 5.21 10.00 -6.63
C SER A 177 4.12 8.94 -6.48
N ARG A 178 3.85 8.46 -5.25
CA ARG A 178 2.77 7.49 -4.98
C ARG A 178 1.38 8.07 -5.21
N VAL A 179 1.16 9.32 -4.83
CA VAL A 179 -0.10 10.03 -5.13
C VAL A 179 -0.28 10.16 -6.64
N ALA A 180 0.75 10.59 -7.36
CA ALA A 180 0.70 10.71 -8.81
C ALA A 180 0.53 9.35 -9.53
N ASP A 181 1.12 8.27 -9.00
CA ASP A 181 0.90 6.92 -9.50
C ASP A 181 -0.55 6.48 -9.28
N GLY A 182 -1.14 6.79 -8.12
CA GLY A 182 -2.56 6.59 -7.85
C GLY A 182 -3.45 7.35 -8.81
N GLU A 183 -3.21 8.64 -9.04
CA GLU A 183 -3.95 9.48 -10.00
C GLU A 183 -3.85 8.98 -11.45
N LYS A 184 -2.80 8.23 -11.78
CA LYS A 184 -2.61 7.58 -13.09
C LYS A 184 -3.04 6.12 -13.12
N ALA A 185 -3.42 5.56 -11.98
CA ALA A 185 -3.84 4.17 -11.89
C ALA A 185 -5.05 3.94 -12.81
N PRO A 186 -5.12 2.77 -13.46
CA PRO A 186 -6.15 2.50 -14.42
C PRO A 186 -7.51 2.51 -13.73
N ILE A 187 -8.49 3.09 -14.42
CA ILE A 187 -9.89 2.98 -14.02
C ILE A 187 -10.35 1.59 -14.46
N ARG A 188 -11.09 0.91 -13.59
CA ARG A 188 -11.66 -0.42 -13.82
C ARG A 188 -13.14 -0.41 -13.46
N TRP A 189 -13.84 -1.47 -13.84
CA TRP A 189 -15.24 -1.70 -13.50
C TRP A 189 -15.31 -2.72 -12.37
N ALA A 190 -15.96 -2.35 -11.27
CA ALA A 190 -16.44 -3.28 -10.26
C ALA A 190 -17.89 -3.62 -10.62
N VAL A 191 -18.20 -4.91 -10.78
CA VAL A 191 -19.53 -5.41 -11.14
C VAL A 191 -20.01 -6.33 -10.04
N ILE A 192 -21.15 -6.00 -9.44
CA ILE A 192 -21.77 -6.88 -8.45
C ILE A 192 -22.51 -8.02 -9.14
N ALA A 193 -22.26 -9.24 -8.69
CA ALA A 193 -22.97 -10.45 -9.05
C ALA A 193 -23.65 -10.99 -7.79
N GLU A 194 -24.95 -11.22 -7.85
CA GLU A 194 -25.73 -11.77 -6.74
C GLU A 194 -26.60 -12.92 -7.26
N VAL A 195 -26.62 -14.02 -6.53
CA VAL A 195 -27.43 -15.20 -6.87
C VAL A 195 -27.96 -15.88 -5.61
N HIS A 196 -29.14 -16.48 -5.73
CA HIS A 196 -29.73 -17.34 -4.70
C HIS A 196 -29.04 -18.71 -4.64
N CYS A 197 -28.80 -19.20 -3.42
CA CYS A 197 -28.18 -20.50 -3.13
C CYS A 197 -28.79 -21.20 -1.92
#